data_AF-A0A3A9FU06-F1
#
_entry.id   AF-A0A3A9FU06-F1
#
_cell.length_a   1.000
_cell.length_b   1.000
_cell.length_c   1.000
_cell.angle_alpha   90.00
_cell.angle_beta   90.00
_cell.angle_gamma   90.00
#
_symmetry.space_group_name_H-M   'P 1'
#
loop_
_entity.id
_entity.type
_entity.pdbx_description
1 polymer ?
#
loop_
_entity_poly.entity_id
_entity_poly.type
_entity_poly.pdbx_seq_one_letter_code
_entity_poly.pdbx_strand_id
1 'polypeptide(L)'
;MTSKNLFYNLWKENIKRRVWVMALSLIVFILVLPIYSAMSIEHWMQNLAREMTTIPEILISFQDLFGISENPLLMAATVGIAVVSGVQGYSFLFSRKKIDLYHSIPVKRIQLFIPIYINGILSYVIPYIIG
;
A
#
# COMPACT_ATOMS: atom_id res chain seq x y z
N MET A 1 12.68 -29.54 7.72
CA MET A 1 11.36 -29.40 7.08
C MET A 1 10.47 -28.61 8.04
N THR A 2 10.08 -27.39 7.72
CA THR A 2 9.08 -26.64 8.50
C THR A 2 7.71 -26.98 7.95
N SER A 3 6.78 -27.44 8.80
CA SER A 3 5.44 -27.82 8.36
C SER A 3 4.68 -26.61 7.78
N LYS A 4 3.78 -26.85 6.81
CA LYS A 4 2.91 -25.80 6.23
C LYS A 4 2.15 -25.00 7.31
N ASN A 5 1.79 -25.65 8.41
CA ASN A 5 1.04 -25.05 9.51
C ASN A 5 1.84 -23.99 10.27
N LEU A 6 3.17 -24.16 10.40
CA LEU A 6 4.02 -23.18 11.06
C LEU A 6 4.08 -21.86 10.28
N PHE A 7 4.25 -21.95 8.95
CA PHE A 7 4.30 -20.78 8.08
C PHE A 7 2.99 -19.99 8.11
N TYR A 8 1.85 -20.68 8.04
CA TYR A 8 0.54 -20.06 8.12
C TYR A 8 0.32 -19.35 9.47
N ASN A 9 0.72 -19.98 10.57
CA ASN A 9 0.60 -19.37 11.90
C ASN A 9 1.46 -18.10 12.03
N LEU A 10 2.70 -18.13 11.54
CA LEU A 10 3.58 -16.97 11.51
C LEU A 10 3.00 -15.83 10.66
N TRP A 11 2.44 -16.16 9.49
CA TRP A 11 1.80 -15.18 8.61
C TRP A 11 0.58 -14.53 9.25
N LYS A 12 -0.30 -15.33 9.88
CA LYS A 12 -1.48 -14.88 10.61
C LYS A 12 -1.13 -14.01 11.82
N GLU A 13 -0.11 -14.39 12.58
CA GLU A 13 0.31 -13.58 13.74
C GLU A 13 0.89 -12.24 13.28
N ASN A 14 1.65 -12.26 12.18
CA ASN A 14 2.20 -11.06 11.58
C ASN A 14 1.09 -10.10 11.12
N ILE A 15 0.05 -10.60 10.45
CA ILE A 15 -1.08 -9.76 10.00
C ILE A 15 -1.79 -9.09 11.17
N LYS A 16 -2.02 -9.82 12.28
CA LYS A 16 -2.65 -9.27 13.50
C LYS A 16 -1.83 -8.13 14.11
N ARG A 17 -0.51 -8.23 14.10
CA ARG A 17 0.39 -7.19 14.63
C ARG A 17 0.49 -5.96 13.71
N ARG A 18 0.01 -6.05 12.46
CA ARG A 18 0.17 -5.01 11.41
C ARG A 18 -1.13 -4.44 10.88
N VAL A 19 -2.28 -4.79 11.48
CA VAL A 19 -3.61 -4.25 11.13
C VAL A 19 -3.63 -2.72 11.10
N TRP A 20 -2.83 -2.07 11.94
CA TRP A 20 -2.77 -0.61 11.95
C TRP A 20 -2.19 0.01 10.67
N VAL A 21 -1.25 -0.65 9.98
CA VAL A 21 -0.75 -0.15 8.67
C VAL A 21 -1.85 -0.22 7.62
N MET A 22 -2.59 -1.34 7.59
CA MET A 22 -3.76 -1.50 6.72
C MET A 22 -4.80 -0.40 6.95
N ALA A 23 -5.08 -0.08 8.22
CA ALA A 23 -6.01 0.98 8.58
C ALA A 23 -5.49 2.36 8.15
N LEU A 24 -4.20 2.65 8.36
CA LEU A 24 -3.57 3.90 7.94
C LEU A 24 -3.64 4.07 6.42
N SER A 25 -3.29 3.04 5.65
CA SER A 25 -3.37 3.06 4.18
C SER A 25 -4.82 3.24 3.70
N LEU A 26 -5.80 2.63 4.36
CA LEU A 26 -7.21 2.81 4.02
C LEU A 26 -7.65 4.25 4.19
N ILE A 27 -7.29 4.88 5.31
CA ILE A 27 -7.59 6.30 5.55
C ILE A 27 -6.93 7.17 4.47
N VAL A 28 -5.68 6.89 4.11
CA VAL A 28 -4.97 7.64 3.07
C VAL A 28 -5.69 7.51 1.71
N PHE A 29 -6.07 6.31 1.29
CA PHE A 29 -6.75 6.13 -0.01
C PHE A 29 -8.15 6.73 -0.05
N ILE A 30 -8.94 6.56 1.01
CA ILE A 30 -10.26 7.18 1.14
C ILE A 30 -10.19 8.71 1.05
N LEU A 31 -9.06 9.32 1.39
CA LEU A 31 -8.86 10.76 1.23
C LEU A 31 -8.32 11.11 -0.16
N VAL A 32 -7.24 10.45 -0.59
CA VAL A 32 -6.52 10.83 -1.82
C VAL A 32 -7.38 10.62 -3.07
N LEU A 33 -8.14 9.52 -3.16
CA LEU A 33 -8.95 9.21 -4.34
C LEU A 33 -10.07 10.24 -4.61
N PRO A 34 -10.95 10.58 -3.65
CA PRO A 34 -11.97 11.59 -3.88
C PRO A 34 -11.42 13.02 -4.02
N ILE A 35 -10.32 13.35 -3.33
CA ILE A 35 -9.68 14.67 -3.48
C ILE A 35 -9.16 14.81 -4.91
N TYR A 36 -8.47 13.80 -5.43
CA TYR A 36 -7.94 13.84 -6.78
C TYR A 36 -9.04 13.82 -7.85
N SER A 37 -10.09 13.03 -7.65
CA SER A 37 -11.22 13.00 -8.59
C SER A 37 -11.93 14.35 -8.65
N ALA A 38 -12.14 15.01 -7.51
CA ALA A 38 -12.71 16.36 -7.47
C ALA A 38 -11.85 17.38 -8.22
N MET A 39 -10.53 17.38 -7.99
CA MET A 39 -9.59 18.26 -8.70
C MET A 39 -9.58 18.01 -10.22
N SER A 40 -9.62 16.74 -10.62
CA SER A 40 -9.62 16.35 -12.03
C SER A 40 -10.91 16.79 -12.74
N ILE A 41 -12.07 16.63 -12.08
CA ILE A 41 -13.36 17.10 -12.58
C ILE A 41 -13.34 18.62 -12.79
N GLU A 42 -12.83 19.38 -11.81
CA GLU A 42 -12.71 20.83 -11.95
C GLU A 42 -11.80 21.21 -13.13
N HIS A 43 -10.67 20.52 -13.29
CA HIS A 43 -9.75 20.76 -14.41
C HIS A 43 -10.42 20.50 -15.77
N TRP A 44 -11.15 19.39 -15.92
CA TRP A 44 -11.88 19.08 -17.16
C TRP A 44 -13.00 20.08 -17.44
N MET A 45 -13.76 20.49 -16.43
CA MET A 45 -14.82 21.49 -16.58
C MET A 45 -14.27 22.84 -17.07
N GLN A 46 -13.14 23.28 -16.50
CA GLN A 46 -12.49 24.52 -16.94
C GLN A 46 -11.97 24.44 -18.37
N ASN A 47 -11.42 23.30 -18.78
CA ASN A 47 -10.89 23.12 -20.13
C ASN A 47 -11.99 23.02 -21.19
N LEU A 48 -13.13 22.39 -20.86
CA LEU A 48 -14.33 22.39 -21.70
C LEU A 48 -14.90 23.81 -21.88
N ALA A 49 -14.97 24.59 -20.79
CA ALA A 49 -15.47 25.97 -20.84
C ALA A 49 -14.59 26.90 -21.69
N ARG A 50 -13.31 26.55 -21.87
CA ARG A 50 -12.34 27.28 -22.71
C ARG A 50 -12.21 26.71 -24.12
N GLU A 51 -13.05 25.74 -24.50
CA GLU A 51 -13.00 25.00 -25.78
C GLU A 51 -11.62 24.36 -26.08
N MET A 52 -10.82 24.10 -25.03
CA MET A 52 -9.47 23.54 -25.18
C MET A 52 -9.44 22.00 -25.23
N THR A 53 -10.54 21.34 -24.86
CA THR A 53 -10.64 19.88 -24.85
C THR A 53 -12.00 19.40 -25.35
N THR A 54 -12.03 18.18 -25.88
CA THR A 54 -13.25 17.55 -26.40
C THR A 54 -13.72 16.43 -25.45
N ILE A 55 -15.03 16.15 -25.41
CA ILE A 55 -15.62 15.04 -24.63
C ILE A 55 -14.86 13.69 -24.75
N PRO A 56 -14.41 13.23 -25.95
CA PRO A 56 -13.65 11.99 -26.05
C PRO A 56 -12.28 12.01 -25.34
N GLU A 57 -11.62 13.15 -25.23
CA GLU A 57 -10.33 13.25 -24.54
C GLU A 57 -10.50 13.09 -23.03
N ILE A 58 -11.61 13.60 -22.48
CA ILE A 58 -11.95 13.46 -21.06
C ILE A 58 -12.20 12.00 -20.69
N LEU A 59 -12.82 11.23 -21.58
CA LEU A 59 -13.03 9.79 -21.38
C LEU A 59 -11.72 9.00 -21.29
N ILE A 60 -10.71 9.40 -22.05
CA ILE A 60 -9.37 8.79 -21.99
C ILE A 60 -8.69 9.21 -20.67
N SER A 61 -8.69 10.51 -20.34
CA SER A 61 -8.12 11.01 -19.09
C SER A 61 -8.80 10.46 -17.83
N PHE A 62 -10.07 10.04 -17.92
CA PHE A 62 -10.77 9.40 -16.81
C PHE A 62 -10.21 8.01 -16.49
N GLN A 63 -9.72 7.27 -17.49
CA GLN A 63 -9.09 5.97 -17.26
C GLN A 63 -7.74 6.14 -16.55
N ASP A 64 -7.02 7.20 -16.89
CA ASP A 64 -5.74 7.58 -16.30
C ASP A 64 -5.88 8.06 -14.85
N LEU A 65 -7.09 8.40 -14.40
CA LEU A 65 -7.37 8.82 -13.03
C LEU A 65 -6.98 7.76 -11.98
N PHE A 66 -7.14 6.48 -12.35
CA PHE A 66 -6.79 5.34 -11.51
C PHE A 66 -5.34 4.84 -11.73
N GLY A 67 -4.58 5.53 -12.59
CA GLY A 67 -3.16 5.27 -12.80
C GLY A 67 -2.32 5.89 -11.68
N ILE A 68 -1.43 5.09 -11.08
CA ILE A 68 -0.48 5.60 -10.07
C ILE A 68 0.55 6.56 -10.70
N SER A 69 0.89 6.40 -11.99
CA SER A 69 1.87 7.22 -12.70
C SER A 69 1.39 8.65 -12.96
N GLU A 70 0.11 8.80 -13.28
CA GLU A 70 -0.47 10.09 -13.69
C GLU A 70 -0.91 10.95 -12.50
N ASN A 71 -0.94 10.36 -11.30
CA ASN A 71 -1.41 11.02 -10.09
C ASN A 71 -0.26 11.18 -9.06
N PRO A 72 0.34 12.38 -8.96
CA PRO A 72 1.41 12.65 -8.01
C PRO A 72 1.02 12.42 -6.54
N LEU A 73 -0.25 12.65 -6.18
CA LEU A 73 -0.74 12.43 -4.82
C LEU A 73 -0.82 10.93 -4.50
N LEU A 74 -1.35 10.12 -5.42
CA LEU A 74 -1.34 8.66 -5.28
C LEU A 74 0.09 8.14 -5.25
N MET A 75 0.98 8.61 -6.12
CA MET A 75 2.39 8.22 -6.12
C MET A 75 3.06 8.52 -4.78
N ALA A 76 2.87 9.73 -4.23
CA ALA A 76 3.40 10.10 -2.92
C ALA A 76 2.83 9.21 -1.80
N ALA A 77 1.52 8.93 -1.82
CA ALA A 77 0.88 8.02 -0.88
C ALA A 77 1.45 6.60 -0.97
N THR A 78 1.63 6.07 -2.18
CA THR A 78 2.21 4.75 -2.43
C THR A 78 3.62 4.64 -1.89
N VAL A 79 4.48 5.62 -2.18
CA VAL A 79 5.85 5.66 -1.66
C VAL A 79 5.85 5.77 -0.14
N GLY A 80 5.00 6.63 0.44
CA GLY A 80 4.87 6.78 1.88
C GLY A 80 4.47 5.48 2.58
N ILE A 81 3.44 4.80 2.08
CA ILE A 81 2.96 3.52 2.62
C ILE A 81 4.03 2.42 2.44
N ALA A 82 4.75 2.40 1.31
CA ALA A 82 5.83 1.45 1.08
C ALA A 82 6.97 1.62 2.10
N VAL A 83 7.38 2.87 2.36
CA VAL A 83 8.41 3.18 3.36
C VAL A 83 7.95 2.76 4.76
N VAL A 84 6.73 3.15 5.16
CA VAL A 84 6.16 2.77 6.47
C VAL A 84 6.08 1.26 6.62
N SER A 85 5.64 0.55 5.58
CA SER A 85 5.53 -0.91 5.58
C SER A 85 6.90 -1.60 5.67
N GLY A 86 7.92 -1.06 5.00
CA GLY A 86 9.29 -1.55 5.09
C GLY A 86 9.90 -1.33 6.48
N VAL A 87 9.82 -0.11 7.00
CA VAL A 87 10.37 0.26 8.33
C VAL A 87 9.69 -0.55 9.42
N GLN A 88 8.35 -0.61 9.42
CA GLN A 88 7.63 -1.40 10.41
C GLN A 88 7.95 -2.89 10.25
N GLY A 89 7.97 -3.36 9.00
CA GLY A 89 8.15 -4.75 8.63
C GLY A 89 9.45 -5.35 9.13
N TYR A 90 10.53 -4.55 9.06
CA TYR A 90 11.88 -4.92 9.44
C TYR A 90 12.39 -4.22 10.69
N SER A 91 11.49 -3.58 11.45
CA SER A 91 11.83 -2.87 12.71
C SER A 91 12.55 -3.75 13.73
N PHE A 92 12.39 -5.08 13.64
CA PHE A 92 13.08 -6.03 14.49
C PHE A 92 14.60 -6.05 14.27
N LEU A 93 15.10 -5.69 13.08
CA LEU A 93 16.53 -5.63 12.78
C LEU A 93 17.26 -4.52 13.56
N PHE A 94 16.53 -3.50 14.03
CA PHE A 94 17.11 -2.39 14.77
C PHE A 94 17.20 -2.62 16.28
N SER A 95 16.77 -3.79 16.79
CA SER A 95 16.79 -4.10 18.21
C SER A 95 17.50 -5.42 18.48
N ARG A 96 18.60 -5.38 19.22
CA ARG A 96 19.38 -6.58 19.61
C ARG A 96 18.50 -7.66 20.25
N LYS A 97 17.64 -7.26 21.20
CA LYS A 97 16.70 -8.17 21.88
C LYS A 97 15.75 -8.88 20.91
N LYS A 98 15.27 -8.18 19.87
CA LYS A 98 14.37 -8.76 18.88
C LYS A 98 15.14 -9.69 17.93
N ILE A 99 16.35 -9.31 17.52
CA ILE A 99 17.22 -10.12 16.67
C ILE A 99 17.50 -11.48 17.32
N ASP A 100 17.89 -11.49 18.60
CA ASP A 100 18.18 -12.74 19.34
C ASP A 100 16.94 -13.64 19.43
N LEU A 101 15.75 -13.03 19.63
CA LEU A 101 14.48 -13.75 19.63
C LEU A 101 14.16 -14.35 18.25
N TYR A 102 14.37 -13.61 17.16
CA TYR A 102 14.10 -14.11 15.81
C TYR A 102 15.13 -15.16 15.36
N HIS A 103 16.35 -15.12 15.88
CA HIS A 103 17.40 -16.09 15.59
C HIS A 103 17.34 -17.37 16.44
N SER A 104 16.67 -17.35 17.59
CA SER A 104 16.45 -18.55 18.40
C SER A 104 15.35 -19.46 17.85
N ILE A 105 14.52 -18.98 16.92
CA ILE A 105 13.46 -19.77 16.28
C ILE A 105 14.10 -20.70 15.22
N PRO A 106 13.76 -22.01 15.18
CA PRO A 106 14.30 -22.96 14.20
C PRO A 106 13.66 -22.78 12.80
N VAL A 107 13.70 -21.57 12.26
CA VAL A 107 13.07 -21.17 10.99
C VAL A 107 14.11 -20.46 10.12
N LYS A 108 14.12 -20.77 8.82
CA LYS A 108 15.07 -20.12 7.90
C LYS A 108 14.75 -18.64 7.77
N ARG A 109 15.77 -17.78 7.61
CA ARG A 109 15.59 -16.33 7.42
C ARG A 109 14.62 -15.99 6.28
N ILE A 110 14.69 -16.73 5.17
CA ILE A 110 13.78 -16.55 4.03
C ILE A 110 12.30 -16.81 4.40
N GLN A 111 12.04 -17.75 5.31
CA GLN A 111 10.69 -18.10 5.75
C GLN A 111 10.11 -17.07 6.73
N LEU A 112 10.96 -16.27 7.37
CA LEU A 112 10.54 -15.09 8.15
C LEU A 112 10.32 -13.87 7.25
N PHE A 113 11.11 -13.73 6.18
CA PHE A 113 11.00 -12.64 5.21
C PHE A 113 9.70 -12.69 4.40
N ILE A 114 9.35 -13.86 3.82
CA ILE A 114 8.21 -13.97 2.89
C ILE A 114 6.89 -13.48 3.51
N PRO A 115 6.51 -13.88 4.74
CA PRO A 115 5.28 -13.39 5.37
C PRO A 115 5.27 -11.88 5.59
N ILE A 116 6.42 -11.30 5.96
CA ILE A 116 6.60 -9.86 6.18
C ILE A 116 6.39 -9.10 4.86
N TYR A 117 6.98 -9.60 3.78
CA TYR A 117 6.91 -9.00 2.45
C TYR A 117 5.49 -9.08 1.86
N ILE A 118 4.86 -10.26 1.88
CA ILE A 118 3.48 -10.45 1.41
C ILE A 118 2.50 -9.56 2.18
N ASN A 119 2.65 -9.48 3.51
CA ASN A 119 1.79 -8.60 4.32
C ASN A 119 1.97 -7.12 3.99
N GLY A 120 3.19 -6.68 3.67
CA GLY A 120 3.42 -5.31 3.22
C GLY A 120 2.68 -4.99 1.92
N ILE A 121 2.73 -5.91 0.94
CA ILE A 121 2.00 -5.77 -0.33
C ILE A 121 0.49 -5.77 -0.08
N LEU A 122 -0.02 -6.73 0.70
CA LEU A 122 -1.46 -6.81 1.02
C LEU A 122 -1.96 -5.56 1.74
N SER A 123 -1.11 -4.95 2.59
CA SER A 123 -1.45 -3.72 3.29
C SER A 123 -1.62 -2.53 2.35
N TYR A 124 -1.05 -2.57 1.15
CA TYR A 124 -1.24 -1.55 0.12
C TYR A 124 -2.40 -1.90 -0.83
N VAL A 125 -2.41 -3.13 -1.34
CA VAL A 125 -3.34 -3.56 -2.40
C VAL A 125 -4.78 -3.61 -1.91
N ILE A 126 -5.01 -4.16 -0.69
CA ILE A 126 -6.37 -4.29 -0.16
C ILE A 126 -7.02 -2.90 0.01
N PRO A 127 -6.35 -1.92 0.66
CA PRO A 127 -6.96 -0.61 0.85
C PRO A 127 -7.10 0.21 -0.43
N TYR A 128 -6.22 0.02 -1.42
CA TYR A 128 -6.34 0.66 -2.73
C TYR A 128 -7.56 0.19 -3.53
N ILE A 129 -7.95 -1.09 -3.39
CA ILE A 129 -9.12 -1.64 -4.10
C ILE A 129 -10.43 -1.27 -3.40
N ILE A 130 -10.40 -1.14 -2.07
CA ILE A 130 -11.60 -0.87 -1.26
C ILE A 130 -11.92 0.62 -1.17
N GLY A 131 -10.89 1.46 -1.00
CA GLY A 131 -11.02 2.91 -0.88
C GLY A 131 -11.30 3.57 -2.22
#